data_AF-A0A6I9NHW0-F1
#
_entry.id   AF-A0A6I9NHW0-F1
#
_cell.length_a   1.000
_cell.length_b   1.000
_cell.length_c   1.000
_cell.angle_alpha   90.00
_cell.angle_beta   90.00
_cell.angle_gamma   90.00
#
_symmetry.space_group_name_H-M   'P 1'
#
loop_
_entity.id
_entity.type
_entity.pdbx_description
1 polymer ?
#
loop_
_entity_poly.entity_id
_entity_poly.type
_entity_poly.pdbx_seq_one_letter_code
_entity_poly.pdbx_strand_id
1 'polypeptide(L)'
;MSSVSYYISNLLEKMTSTDKDFRFMATNDLMLELQKDSIKLDEDSERKVVTMLLKLLEDKNGEVQNLAVKCLAPLVSKVKEPQNDEDQ
;
A
#
# COMPACT_ATOMS: atom_id res chain seq x y z
N MET A 1 -8.31 6.83 -15.92
CA MET A 1 -7.74 6.41 -14.62
C MET A 1 -8.76 5.54 -13.92
N SER A 2 -8.36 4.37 -13.42
CA SER A 2 -9.30 3.43 -12.80
C SER A 2 -9.84 4.00 -11.47
N SER A 3 -11.08 3.66 -11.10
CA SER A 3 -11.67 4.04 -9.79
C SER A 3 -10.79 3.60 -8.61
N VAL A 4 -10.10 2.46 -8.78
CA VAL A 4 -9.16 1.90 -7.79
C VAL A 4 -7.94 2.80 -7.62
N SER A 5 -7.30 3.26 -8.70
CA SER A 5 -6.11 4.13 -8.61
C SER A 5 -6.40 5.42 -7.82
N TYR A 6 -7.59 6.01 -8.01
CA TYR A 6 -8.01 7.19 -7.25
C TYR A 6 -8.26 6.87 -5.77
N TYR A 7 -8.92 5.74 -5.49
CA TYR A 7 -9.15 5.29 -4.13
C TYR A 7 -7.85 5.04 -3.37
N ILE A 8 -6.89 4.33 -3.99
CA ILE A 8 -5.55 4.11 -3.42
C ILE A 8 -4.85 5.44 -3.16
N SER A 9 -4.87 6.38 -4.10
CA SER A 9 -4.26 7.70 -3.92
C SER A 9 -4.81 8.44 -2.70
N ASN A 10 -6.13 8.40 -2.48
CA ASN A 10 -6.77 9.00 -1.30
C ASN A 10 -6.36 8.31 0.01
N LEU A 11 -6.22 6.98 0.01
CA LEU A 11 -5.71 6.26 1.18
C LEU A 11 -4.27 6.68 1.52
N LEU A 12 -3.40 6.76 0.49
CA LEU A 12 -2.00 7.14 0.67
C LEU A 12 -1.85 8.56 1.24
N GLU A 13 -2.70 9.50 0.83
CA GLU A 13 -2.70 10.85 1.40
C GLU A 13 -3.04 10.82 2.91
N LYS A 14 -4.08 10.08 3.29
CA LYS A 14 -4.50 9.93 4.69
C LYS A 14 -3.45 9.23 5.56
N MET A 15 -2.63 8.34 5.00
CA MET A 15 -1.48 7.74 5.69
C MET A 15 -0.40 8.75 6.09
N THR A 16 -0.41 9.95 5.53
CA THR A 16 0.52 11.03 5.92
C THR A 16 -0.03 11.97 6.99
N SER A 17 -1.29 11.76 7.43
CA SER A 17 -1.96 12.61 8.41
C SER A 17 -1.20 12.64 9.75
N THR A 18 -1.23 13.79 10.42
CA THR A 18 -0.72 13.92 11.80
C THR A 18 -1.58 13.12 12.78
N ASP A 19 -2.85 12.89 12.45
CA ASP A 19 -3.78 12.10 13.25
C ASP A 19 -3.53 10.60 13.07
N LYS A 20 -3.29 9.91 14.19
CA LYS A 20 -3.04 8.47 14.21
C LYS A 20 -4.22 7.66 13.70
N ASP A 21 -5.45 8.12 13.92
CA ASP A 21 -6.65 7.36 13.58
C ASP A 21 -6.88 7.39 12.07
N PHE A 22 -6.60 8.52 11.42
CA PHE A 22 -6.58 8.58 9.95
C PHE A 22 -5.52 7.66 9.34
N ARG A 23 -4.30 7.64 9.90
CA ARG A 23 -3.25 6.74 9.41
C ARG A 23 -3.64 5.29 9.62
N PHE A 24 -4.15 4.94 10.79
CA PHE A 24 -4.59 3.58 11.11
C PHE A 24 -5.72 3.12 10.18
N MET A 25 -6.79 3.92 10.05
CA MET A 25 -7.93 3.59 9.19
C MET A 25 -7.49 3.42 7.73
N ALA A 26 -6.70 4.36 7.21
CA ALA A 26 -6.24 4.27 5.82
C ALA A 26 -5.36 3.04 5.58
N THR A 27 -4.47 2.71 6.52
CA THR A 27 -3.60 1.53 6.42
C THR A 27 -4.41 0.23 6.49
N ASN A 28 -5.42 0.19 7.36
CA ASN A 28 -6.33 -0.96 7.47
C ASN A 28 -7.17 -1.14 6.20
N ASP A 29 -7.72 -0.06 5.64
CA ASP A 29 -8.49 -0.10 4.40
C ASP A 29 -7.63 -0.60 3.23
N LEU A 30 -6.37 -0.13 3.13
CA LEU A 30 -5.42 -0.63 2.14
C LEU A 30 -5.14 -2.13 2.32
N MET A 31 -4.94 -2.59 3.57
CA MET A 31 -4.71 -4.01 3.87
C MET A 31 -5.87 -4.88 3.34
N LEU A 32 -7.10 -4.46 3.62
CA LEU A 32 -8.30 -5.18 3.18
C LEU A 32 -8.45 -5.16 1.66
N GLU A 33 -8.08 -4.07 1.00
CA GLU A 33 -8.10 -3.98 -0.47
C GLU A 33 -7.04 -4.90 -1.11
N LEU A 34 -5.82 -4.93 -0.55
CA LEU A 34 -4.73 -5.80 -1.01
C LEU A 34 -5.05 -7.29 -0.86
N GLN A 35 -5.92 -7.66 0.08
CA GLN A 35 -6.38 -9.04 0.28
C GLN A 35 -7.43 -9.48 -0.75
N LYS A 36 -8.00 -8.56 -1.54
CA LYS A 36 -8.96 -8.92 -2.58
C LYS A 36 -8.23 -9.46 -3.81
N ASP A 37 -8.78 -10.48 -4.44
CA ASP A 37 -8.26 -10.98 -5.72
C ASP A 37 -8.54 -10.04 -6.90
N SER A 38 -9.54 -9.18 -6.75
CA SER A 38 -9.97 -8.23 -7.79
C SER A 38 -9.08 -6.99 -7.91
N ILE A 39 -8.26 -6.69 -6.90
CA ILE A 39 -7.41 -5.50 -6.94
C ILE A 39 -6.37 -5.65 -8.06
N LYS A 40 -6.28 -4.63 -8.91
CA LYS A 40 -5.22 -4.51 -9.91
C LYS A 40 -4.55 -3.16 -9.71
N LEU A 41 -3.30 -3.20 -9.28
CA LEU A 41 -2.46 -2.01 -9.21
C LEU A 41 -1.74 -1.86 -10.54
N ASP A 42 -1.62 -0.61 -10.99
CA ASP A 42 -0.65 -0.26 -12.04
C ASP A 42 0.72 -0.03 -11.40
N GLU A 43 1.77 -0.01 -12.22
CA GLU A 43 3.16 0.08 -11.76
C GLU A 43 3.41 1.33 -10.88
N ASP A 44 2.78 2.46 -11.20
CA ASP A 44 2.88 3.69 -10.41
C ASP A 44 2.23 3.53 -9.02
N SER A 45 1.03 2.94 -8.97
CA SER A 45 0.34 2.65 -7.71
C SER A 45 1.12 1.65 -6.85
N GLU A 46 1.71 0.60 -7.45
CA GLU A 46 2.56 -0.36 -6.74
C GLU A 46 3.74 0.35 -6.07
N ARG A 47 4.50 1.15 -6.82
CA ARG A 47 5.67 1.89 -6.28
C ARG A 47 5.27 2.82 -5.14
N LYS A 48 4.15 3.54 -5.27
CA LYS A 48 3.65 4.45 -4.25
C LYS A 48 3.20 3.71 -2.99
N VAL A 49 2.48 2.60 -3.14
CA VAL A 49 2.05 1.76 -2.02
C VAL A 49 3.26 1.17 -1.28
N VAL A 50 4.22 0.60 -2.00
CA VAL A 50 5.47 0.08 -1.40
C VAL A 50 6.19 1.18 -0.62
N THR A 51 6.40 2.34 -1.23
CA THR A 51 7.11 3.46 -0.59
C THR A 51 6.40 3.93 0.68
N MET A 52 5.06 4.03 0.64
CA MET A 52 4.29 4.46 1.80
C MET A 52 4.34 3.43 2.93
N LEU A 53 4.19 2.14 2.62
CA LEU A 53 4.23 1.08 3.63
C LEU A 53 5.61 1.00 4.29
N LEU A 54 6.70 1.12 3.52
CA LEU A 54 8.06 1.20 4.08
C LEU A 54 8.22 2.39 5.03
N LYS A 55 7.66 3.56 4.69
CA LYS A 55 7.65 4.72 5.60
C LYS A 55 6.85 4.45 6.88
N LEU A 56 5.71 3.77 6.79
CA LEU A 56 4.88 3.44 7.95
C LEU A 56 5.49 2.35 8.85
N LEU A 57 6.49 1.60 8.37
CA LEU A 57 7.31 0.75 9.26
C LEU A 57 8.08 1.57 10.30
N GLU A 58 8.23 2.87 10.09
CA GLU A 58 8.86 3.82 11.02
C GLU A 58 7.83 4.73 11.71
N ASP A 59 6.53 4.40 11.65
CA ASP A 59 5.49 5.19 12.32
C ASP A 59 5.73 5.23 13.84
N LYS A 60 5.52 6.40 14.45
CA LYS A 60 5.66 6.60 15.90
C LYS A 60 4.62 5.79 16.70
N ASN A 61 3.51 5.41 16.07
CA ASN A 61 2.46 4.62 16.67
C ASN A 61 2.62 3.13 16.28
N GLY A 62 2.79 2.27 17.30
CA GLY A 62 3.02 0.84 17.11
C GLY A 62 1.84 0.08 16.46
N GLU A 63 0.60 0.57 16.58
CA GLU A 63 -0.56 -0.08 15.94
C GLU A 63 -0.56 0.18 14.43
N VAL A 64 -0.23 1.40 14.01
CA VAL A 64 -0.04 1.76 12.60
C VAL A 64 1.13 0.99 12.01
N GLN A 65 2.25 0.91 12.74
CA GLN A 65 3.42 0.12 12.34
C GLN A 65 3.06 -1.37 12.15
N ASN A 66 2.31 -1.95 13.09
CA ASN A 66 1.86 -3.34 13.00
C ASN A 66 0.96 -3.60 11.79
N LEU A 67 0.07 -2.65 11.44
CA LEU A 67 -0.71 -2.75 10.21
C LEU A 67 0.17 -2.67 8.96
N ALA A 68 1.16 -1.77 8.93
CA ALA A 68 2.08 -1.67 7.80
C ALA A 68 2.83 -2.99 7.56
N VAL A 69 3.30 -3.65 8.62
CA VAL A 69 3.92 -5.00 8.53
C VAL A 69 2.94 -6.02 7.94
N LYS A 70 1.68 -6.03 8.38
CA LYS A 70 0.65 -6.96 7.87
C LYS A 70 0.31 -6.73 6.41
N CYS A 71 0.41 -5.50 5.90
CA CYS A 71 0.21 -5.19 4.48
C CYS A 71 1.30 -5.77 3.58
N LEU A 72 2.52 -6.02 4.09
CA LEU A 72 3.61 -6.54 3.25
C LEU A 72 3.31 -7.93 2.69
N ALA A 73 2.69 -8.81 3.48
CA ALA A 73 2.37 -10.17 3.05
C ALA A 73 1.44 -10.22 1.81
N PRO A 74 0.25 -9.57 1.80
CA PRO A 74 -0.57 -9.53 0.59
C PRO A 74 0.07 -8.69 -0.51
N LEU A 75 0.81 -7.61 -0.20
CA LEU A 75 1.46 -6.78 -1.23
C LEU A 75 2.44 -7.57 -2.09
N VAL A 76 3.28 -8.43 -1.49
CA VAL A 76 4.25 -9.26 -2.24
C VAL A 76 3.55 -10.14 -3.28
N SER A 77 2.31 -10.59 -3.02
CA SER A 77 1.53 -11.37 -3.99
C SER A 77 0.94 -10.54 -5.14
N LYS A 78 0.93 -9.21 -5.01
CA LYS A 78 0.33 -8.29 -5.98
C LYS A 78 1.36 -7.54 -6.83
N VAL A 79 2.55 -7.30 -6.28
CA VAL A 79 3.65 -6.68 -7.02
C VAL A 79 4.22 -7.71 -7.99
N LYS A 80 4.31 -7.34 -9.26
CA LYS A 80 4.98 -8.20 -10.25
C LYS A 80 6.48 -8.09 -10.08
N GLU A 81 7.18 -9.22 -10.20
CA GLU A 81 8.62 -9.14 -10.44
C GLU A 81 8.84 -8.33 -11.71
N PRO A 82 9.76 -7.34 -11.72
CA PRO A 82 10.16 -6.73 -12.97
C PRO A 82 10.66 -7.85 -13.88
N GLN A 83 9.94 -8.08 -14.98
CA GLN A 83 10.43 -8.91 -16.07
C GLN A 83 11.64 -8.18 -16.62
N ASN A 84 12.82 -8.54 -16.12
CA ASN A 84 14.06 -8.25 -16.81
C ASN A 84 13.99 -9.09 -18.08
N ASP A 85 13.56 -8.48 -19.18
CA ASP A 85 13.76 -9.02 -20.52
C ASP A 85 15.27 -9.01 -20.80
N GLU A 86 16.02 -9.94 -20.18
CA GLU A 86 17.41 -10.27 -20.52
C GLU A 86 17.47 -11.15 -21.79
N ASP A 87 16.65 -10.85 -22.80
CA ASP A 87 16.73 -11.45 -24.12
C ASP A 87 17.02 -10.35 -25.15
N GLN A 88 18.30 -9.95 -25.24
CA GLN A 88 18.94 -9.49 -26.48
C GLN A 88 20.46 -9.47 -26.38
#